data_AF-A0A932DNM1-F1
#
_entry.id   AF-A0A932DNM1-F1
#
_cell.length_a   1.000
_cell.length_b   1.000
_cell.length_c   1.000
_cell.angle_alpha   90.00
_cell.angle_beta   90.00
_cell.angle_gamma   90.00
#
_symmetry.space_group_name_H-M   'P 1'
#
loop_
_entity.id
_entity.type
_entity.pdbx_description
1 polymer ?
#
loop_
_entity_poly.entity_id
_entity_poly.type
_entity_poly.pdbx_seq_one_letter_code
_entity_poly.pdbx_strand_id
1 'polypeptide(L)'
;MDKDDLAPKINKTPASVLREHLTFGQRAADRTTNLLGSWLFIIAFGVMLMVWISLNSLAWILHWDPYPFILLNLALSCLAALQAPIIMMSQKRQEERDRITAKYDYAINRKAEREIQNIQKDLQEIKILVKSTRQTPKTNK
;
A
#
# COMPACT_ATOMS: atom_id res chain seq x y z
N MET A 1 -34.15 -2.33 4.47
CA MET A 1 -32.79 -2.30 3.92
C MET A 1 -31.97 -1.44 4.88
N ASP A 2 -31.27 -2.08 5.79
CA ASP A 2 -30.63 -1.43 6.93
C ASP A 2 -29.37 -0.66 6.48
N LYS A 3 -29.20 0.59 6.93
CA LYS A 3 -28.08 1.46 6.51
C LYS A 3 -26.77 1.09 7.21
N ASP A 4 -26.82 0.20 8.18
CA ASP A 4 -25.68 -0.33 8.92
C ASP A 4 -24.94 -1.47 8.19
N ASP A 5 -25.50 -2.00 7.10
CA ASP A 5 -24.94 -3.13 6.33
C ASP A 5 -23.83 -2.73 5.34
N LEU A 6 -23.54 -1.42 5.21
CA LEU A 6 -22.45 -0.89 4.37
C LEU A 6 -21.14 -0.71 5.13
N ALA A 7 -21.12 -0.97 6.45
CA ALA A 7 -19.90 -0.90 7.23
C ALA A 7 -19.03 -2.13 6.92
N PRO A 8 -17.78 -1.97 6.45
CA PRO A 8 -16.86 -3.10 6.33
C PRO A 8 -16.76 -3.79 7.69
N LYS A 9 -16.80 -5.13 7.74
CA LYS A 9 -16.71 -5.89 8.99
C LYS A 9 -15.45 -5.47 9.75
N ILE A 10 -15.62 -4.64 10.78
CA ILE A 10 -14.54 -3.97 11.54
C ILE A 10 -13.72 -4.97 12.39
N ASN A 11 -14.00 -6.28 12.30
CA ASN A 11 -13.21 -7.31 12.98
C ASN A 11 -11.94 -7.71 12.21
N LYS A 12 -11.79 -7.32 10.94
CA LYS A 12 -10.62 -7.60 10.11
C LYS A 12 -9.84 -6.32 9.83
N THR A 13 -8.52 -6.36 10.01
CA THR A 13 -7.64 -5.26 9.64
C THR A 13 -7.60 -5.12 8.11
N PRO A 14 -7.44 -3.91 7.53
CA PRO A 14 -7.37 -3.73 6.08
C PRO A 14 -6.26 -4.59 5.45
N ALA A 15 -5.15 -4.78 6.17
CA ALA A 15 -4.07 -5.68 5.77
C ALA A 15 -4.50 -7.15 5.62
N SER A 16 -5.41 -7.65 6.45
CA SER A 16 -5.90 -9.03 6.38
C SER A 16 -6.82 -9.27 5.17
N VAL A 17 -7.67 -8.30 4.84
CA VAL A 17 -8.55 -8.33 3.65
C VAL A 17 -7.72 -8.35 2.37
N LEU A 18 -6.66 -7.54 2.33
CA LEU A 18 -5.72 -7.51 1.20
C LEU A 18 -4.92 -8.80 1.03
N ARG A 19 -4.65 -9.53 2.12
CA ARG A 19 -3.85 -10.77 2.09
C ARG A 19 -4.64 -11.98 1.59
N GLU A 20 -5.95 -11.98 1.84
CA GLU A 20 -6.87 -13.07 1.47
C GLU A 20 -7.04 -13.20 -0.06
N HIS A 21 -6.77 -12.13 -0.81
CA HIS A 21 -6.93 -12.06 -2.27
C HIS A 21 -5.61 -12.12 -3.07
N LEU A 22 -4.47 -12.46 -2.45
CA LEU A 22 -3.19 -12.50 -3.16
C LEU A 22 -3.06 -13.74 -4.05
N THR A 23 -2.96 -13.52 -5.35
CA THR A 23 -2.59 -14.56 -6.33
C THR A 23 -1.08 -14.87 -6.28
N PHE A 24 -0.69 -16.06 -6.75
CA PHE A 24 0.73 -16.47 -6.79
C PHE A 24 1.61 -15.50 -7.58
N GLY A 25 1.11 -15.00 -8.72
CA GLY A 25 1.79 -14.02 -9.56
C GLY A 25 1.99 -12.68 -8.85
N GLN A 26 1.02 -12.22 -8.07
CA GLN A 26 1.16 -10.99 -7.28
C GLN A 26 2.21 -11.13 -6.17
N ARG A 27 2.33 -12.32 -5.57
CA ARG A 27 3.33 -12.61 -4.53
C ARG A 27 4.75 -12.69 -5.09
N ALA A 28 4.92 -13.18 -6.32
CA ALA A 28 6.18 -13.10 -7.07
C ALA A 28 6.50 -11.64 -7.44
N ALA A 29 5.49 -10.94 -7.98
CA ALA A 29 5.33 -9.49 -8.13
C ALA A 29 6.07 -8.68 -7.06
N ASP A 30 5.54 -8.81 -5.84
CA ASP A 30 6.02 -8.16 -4.61
C ASP A 30 7.51 -8.37 -4.37
N ARG A 31 7.97 -9.62 -4.52
CA ARG A 31 9.36 -9.98 -4.24
C ARG A 31 10.30 -9.37 -5.27
N THR A 32 9.95 -9.45 -6.56
CA THR A 32 10.77 -8.89 -7.63
C THR A 32 10.87 -7.38 -7.54
N THR A 33 9.79 -6.66 -7.24
CA THR A 33 9.83 -5.19 -7.13
C THR A 33 10.70 -4.75 -5.95
N ASN A 34 10.63 -5.45 -4.81
CA ASN A 34 11.47 -5.14 -3.65
C ASN A 34 12.97 -5.45 -3.90
N LEU A 35 13.27 -6.48 -4.70
CA LEU A 35 14.64 -6.83 -5.08
C LEU A 35 15.22 -5.89 -6.14
N LEU A 36 14.45 -5.58 -7.18
CA LEU A 36 14.84 -4.70 -8.30
C LEU A 36 14.90 -3.22 -7.90
N GLY A 37 14.18 -2.82 -6.85
CA GLY A 37 14.17 -1.45 -6.32
C GLY A 37 15.26 -1.14 -5.29
N SER A 38 16.14 -2.10 -4.98
CA SER A 38 17.20 -1.92 -3.98
C SER A 38 18.41 -1.18 -4.57
N TRP A 39 18.95 -0.20 -3.83
CA TRP A 39 20.18 0.51 -4.20
C TRP A 39 21.37 -0.42 -4.40
N LEU A 40 21.46 -1.50 -3.61
CA LEU A 40 22.54 -2.48 -3.73
C LEU A 40 22.45 -3.28 -5.04
N PHE A 41 21.24 -3.57 -5.51
CA PHE A 41 21.01 -4.27 -6.77
C PHE A 41 21.48 -3.43 -7.96
N ILE A 42 21.16 -2.14 -7.97
CA ILE A 42 21.56 -1.20 -9.03
C ILE A 42 23.10 -1.14 -9.13
N ILE A 43 23.79 -1.02 -7.99
CA ILE A 43 25.26 -0.96 -7.95
C ILE A 43 25.87 -2.29 -8.42
N ALA A 44 25.37 -3.43 -7.93
CA ALA A 44 25.86 -4.75 -8.32
C ALA A 44 25.65 -5.02 -9.82
N PHE A 45 24.50 -4.65 -10.37
CA PHE A 45 24.19 -4.76 -11.79
C PHE A 45 25.13 -3.89 -12.64
N GLY A 46 25.38 -2.65 -12.22
CA GLY A 46 26.34 -1.75 -12.87
C GLY A 46 27.77 -2.31 -12.89
N VAL A 47 28.24 -2.86 -11.76
CA VAL A 47 29.57 -3.50 -11.68
C VAL A 47 29.64 -4.73 -12.59
N MET A 48 28.60 -5.57 -12.59
CA MET A 48 28.52 -6.74 -13.46
C MET A 48 28.60 -6.36 -14.95
N LEU A 49 27.90 -5.30 -15.37
CA LEU A 49 27.99 -4.77 -16.73
C LEU A 49 29.40 -4.27 -17.07
N MET A 50 30.04 -3.53 -16.15
CA MET A 50 31.41 -3.06 -16.34
C MET A 50 32.41 -4.22 -16.48
N VAL A 51 32.25 -5.28 -15.68
CA VAL A 51 33.05 -6.50 -15.78
C VAL A 51 32.80 -7.20 -17.12
N TRP A 52 31.55 -7.31 -17.56
CA TRP A 52 31.18 -7.94 -18.82
C TRP A 52 31.76 -7.21 -20.03
N ILE A 53 31.68 -5.88 -20.04
CA ILE A 53 32.27 -5.03 -21.08
C ILE A 53 33.80 -5.15 -21.05
N SER A 54 34.42 -5.14 -19.86
CA SER A 54 35.88 -5.27 -19.72
C SER A 54 36.38 -6.62 -20.21
N LEU A 55 35.70 -7.72 -19.84
CA LEU A 55 36.02 -9.07 -20.29
C LEU A 55 35.88 -9.21 -21.81
N ASN A 56 34.80 -8.70 -22.41
CA ASN A 56 34.63 -8.73 -23.87
C ASN A 56 35.68 -7.85 -24.59
N SER A 57 36.05 -6.71 -24.01
CA SER A 57 37.06 -5.81 -24.61
C SER A 57 38.48 -6.39 -24.52
N LEU A 58 38.78 -7.16 -23.48
CA LEU A 58 40.09 -7.79 -23.27
C LEU A 58 40.21 -9.17 -23.96
N ALA A 59 39.10 -9.87 -24.18
CA ALA A 59 39.05 -11.18 -24.82
C ALA A 59 39.17 -11.07 -26.36
N TRP A 60 40.37 -10.73 -26.83
CA TRP A 60 40.69 -10.54 -28.26
C TRP A 60 40.62 -11.82 -29.11
N ILE A 61 40.47 -13.00 -28.49
CA ILE A 61 40.71 -14.30 -29.15
C ILE A 61 39.41 -14.98 -29.63
N LEU A 62 38.23 -14.63 -29.09
CA LEU A 62 36.96 -15.29 -29.47
C LEU A 62 35.87 -14.36 -30.05
N HIS A 63 36.05 -13.03 -30.07
CA HIS A 63 35.12 -12.04 -30.66
C HIS A 63 33.63 -12.40 -30.49
N TRP A 64 33.22 -12.80 -29.28
CA TRP A 64 31.87 -13.29 -29.02
C TRP A 64 30.79 -12.19 -29.16
N ASP A 65 31.15 -10.92 -28.90
CA ASP A 65 30.29 -9.76 -29.12
C ASP A 65 31.12 -8.56 -29.61
N PRO A 66 31.39 -8.44 -30.93
CA PRO A 66 32.13 -7.33 -31.52
C PRO A 66 31.42 -5.99 -31.33
N TYR A 67 32.18 -4.91 -31.28
CA TYR A 67 31.62 -3.57 -31.22
C TYR A 67 30.70 -3.31 -32.43
N PRO A 68 29.44 -2.83 -32.25
CA PRO A 68 28.79 -2.38 -31.03
C PRO A 68 27.95 -3.50 -30.38
N PHE A 69 28.34 -3.95 -29.19
CA PHE A 69 27.81 -5.10 -28.43
C PHE A 69 26.31 -5.41 -28.68
N ILE A 70 26.01 -6.25 -29.68
CA ILE A 70 24.65 -6.44 -30.19
C ILE A 70 23.82 -7.27 -29.22
N LEU A 71 24.45 -8.25 -28.58
CA LEU A 71 23.80 -9.13 -27.61
C LEU A 71 23.51 -8.40 -26.30
N LEU A 72 24.48 -7.58 -25.84
CA LEU A 72 24.29 -6.75 -24.66
C LEU A 72 23.15 -5.74 -24.87
N ASN A 73 23.14 -5.07 -26.03
CA ASN A 73 22.10 -4.08 -26.36
C ASN A 73 20.71 -4.73 -26.45
N LEU A 74 20.61 -5.93 -27.03
CA LEU A 74 19.37 -6.69 -27.08
C LEU A 74 18.87 -7.08 -25.68
N ALA A 75 19.78 -7.59 -24.83
CA ALA A 75 19.43 -8.00 -23.46
C ALA A 75 18.95 -6.80 -22.62
N LEU A 76 19.64 -5.66 -22.70
CA LEU A 76 19.25 -4.44 -22.00
C LEU A 76 17.91 -3.89 -22.50
N SER A 77 17.67 -3.91 -23.82
CA SER A 77 16.40 -3.48 -24.40
C SER A 77 15.24 -4.37 -23.96
N CYS A 78 15.44 -5.69 -23.90
CA CYS A 78 14.45 -6.63 -23.39
C CYS A 78 14.17 -6.40 -21.89
N LEU A 79 15.22 -6.17 -21.09
CA LEU A 79 15.09 -5.89 -19.66
C LEU A 79 14.29 -4.60 -19.41
N ALA A 80 14.58 -3.54 -20.16
CA ALA A 80 13.86 -2.27 -20.08
C ALA A 80 12.38 -2.43 -20.48
N ALA A 81 12.09 -3.22 -21.53
CA ALA A 81 10.72 -3.48 -21.98
C ALA A 81 9.88 -4.21 -20.91
N LEU A 82 10.48 -5.13 -20.15
CA LEU A 82 9.83 -5.85 -19.06
C LEU A 82 9.68 -5.00 -17.79
N GLN A 83 10.47 -3.94 -17.63
CA GLN A 83 10.45 -3.10 -16.44
C GLN A 83 9.15 -2.30 -16.30
N ALA A 84 8.67 -1.68 -17.39
CA ALA A 84 7.45 -0.86 -17.39
C ALA A 84 6.18 -1.62 -16.92
N PRO A 85 5.86 -2.84 -17.41
CA PRO A 85 4.69 -3.58 -16.95
C PRO A 85 4.82 -4.06 -15.50
N ILE A 86 6.02 -4.42 -15.04
CA ILE A 86 6.25 -4.82 -13.63
C ILE A 86 6.00 -3.63 -12.68
N ILE A 87 6.50 -2.45 -13.05
CA ILE A 87 6.26 -1.21 -12.31
C ILE A 87 4.76 -0.90 -12.32
N MET A 88 4.10 -0.94 -13.48
CA MET A 88 2.66 -0.66 -13.61
C MET A 88 1.79 -1.64 -12.81
N MET A 89 2.15 -2.94 -12.78
CA MET A 89 1.46 -3.92 -11.94
C MET A 89 1.65 -3.63 -10.45
N SER A 90 2.85 -3.21 -10.06
CA SER A 90 3.16 -2.84 -8.67
C SER A 90 2.39 -1.58 -8.25
N GLN A 91 2.29 -0.59 -9.14
CA GLN A 91 1.54 0.65 -8.95
C GLN A 91 0.03 0.39 -8.82
N LYS A 92 -0.58 -0.34 -9.76
CA LYS A 92 -2.01 -0.70 -9.70
C LYS A 92 -2.37 -1.39 -8.37
N ARG A 93 -1.46 -2.22 -7.85
CA ARG A 93 -1.67 -2.89 -6.58
C ARG A 93 -1.52 -1.94 -5.39
N GLN A 94 -0.57 -1.00 -5.43
CA GLN A 94 -0.44 0.01 -4.38
C GLN A 94 -1.71 0.87 -4.32
N GLU A 95 -2.21 1.32 -5.48
CA GLU A 95 -3.47 2.07 -5.59
C GLU A 95 -4.68 1.31 -5.01
N GLU A 96 -4.76 0.00 -5.25
CA GLU A 96 -5.82 -0.84 -4.68
C GLU A 96 -5.74 -0.92 -3.15
N ARG A 97 -4.53 -1.08 -2.60
CA ARG A 97 -4.28 -1.06 -1.14
C ARG A 97 -4.68 0.28 -0.54
N ASP A 98 -4.29 1.38 -1.17
CA ASP A 98 -4.57 2.74 -0.73
C ASP A 98 -6.08 3.02 -0.78
N ARG A 99 -6.77 2.57 -1.84
CA ARG A 99 -8.22 2.69 -1.99
C ARG A 99 -8.98 1.93 -0.90
N ILE A 100 -8.58 0.70 -0.57
CA ILE A 100 -9.22 -0.09 0.48
C ILE A 100 -9.01 0.56 1.85
N THR A 101 -7.79 1.02 2.12
CA THR A 101 -7.44 1.71 3.37
C THR A 101 -8.27 3.00 3.52
N ALA A 102 -8.35 3.82 2.47
CA ALA A 102 -9.16 5.04 2.48
C ALA A 102 -10.66 4.77 2.73
N LYS A 103 -11.22 3.70 2.15
CA LYS A 103 -12.62 3.30 2.44
C LYS A 103 -12.82 2.89 3.89
N TYR A 104 -11.85 2.18 4.47
CA TYR A 104 -11.91 1.74 5.86
C TYR A 104 -11.81 2.92 6.82
N ASP A 105 -10.85 3.82 6.60
CA ASP A 105 -10.67 5.03 7.40
C ASP A 105 -11.92 5.93 7.35
N TYR A 106 -12.51 6.07 6.16
CA TYR A 106 -13.77 6.79 6.00
C TYR A 106 -14.92 6.19 6.84
N ALA A 107 -15.04 4.85 6.86
CA ALA A 107 -16.07 4.17 7.64
C ALA A 107 -15.86 4.33 9.16
N ILE A 108 -14.61 4.25 9.63
CA ILE A 108 -14.27 4.49 11.05
C ILE A 108 -14.58 5.94 11.42
N ASN A 109 -14.16 6.91 10.62
CA ASN A 109 -14.40 8.33 10.92
C ASN A 109 -15.90 8.65 11.00
N ARG A 110 -16.71 8.10 10.09
CA ARG A 110 -18.18 8.20 10.14
C ARG A 110 -18.76 7.60 11.42
N LYS A 111 -18.24 6.46 11.86
CA LYS A 111 -18.70 5.80 13.10
C LYS A 111 -18.33 6.64 14.32
N ALA A 112 -17.09 7.11 14.39
CA ALA A 112 -16.62 7.99 15.45
C ALA A 112 -17.43 9.30 15.52
N GLU A 113 -17.77 9.89 14.38
CA GLU A 113 -18.63 11.07 14.31
C GLU A 113 -20.00 10.81 14.96
N ARG A 114 -20.65 9.68 14.66
CA ARG A 114 -21.93 9.31 15.27
C ARG A 114 -21.81 9.05 16.77
N GLU A 115 -20.76 8.37 17.20
CA GLU A 115 -20.50 8.12 18.63
C GLU A 115 -20.30 9.43 19.40
N ILE A 116 -19.56 10.39 18.83
CA ILE A 116 -19.40 11.73 19.40
C ILE A 116 -20.75 12.45 19.48
N GLN A 117 -21.57 12.41 18.42
CA GLN A 117 -22.90 13.01 18.43
C GLN A 117 -23.80 12.40 19.52
N ASN A 118 -23.73 11.10 19.75
CA ASN A 118 -24.47 10.43 20.81
C ASN A 118 -23.98 10.87 22.20
N ILE A 119 -22.66 10.88 22.43
CA ILE A 119 -22.08 11.36 23.70
C ILE A 119 -22.48 12.82 23.96
N GLN A 120 -22.51 13.68 22.94
CA GLN A 120 -22.96 15.07 23.09
C GLN A 120 -24.43 15.16 23.52
N LYS A 121 -25.31 14.29 22.99
CA LYS A 121 -26.72 14.24 23.40
C LYS A 121 -26.85 13.79 24.85
N ASP A 122 -26.16 12.71 25.23
CA ASP A 122 -26.18 12.19 26.60
C ASP A 122 -25.67 13.25 27.61
N LEU A 123 -24.61 13.98 27.25
CA LEU A 123 -24.09 15.09 28.05
C LEU A 123 -25.11 16.24 28.20
N GLN A 124 -25.85 16.56 27.15
CA GLN A 124 -26.90 17.58 27.23
C GLN A 124 -28.06 17.13 28.12
N GLU A 125 -28.46 15.86 28.03
CA GLU A 125 -29.50 15.29 28.88
C GLU A 125 -29.10 15.32 30.36
N ILE A 126 -27.90 14.83 30.69
CA ILE A 126 -27.35 14.88 32.06
C ILE A 126 -27.31 16.33 32.56
N LYS A 127 -26.89 17.29 31.72
CA LYS A 127 -26.85 18.71 32.09
C LYS A 127 -28.22 19.26 32.43
N ILE A 128 -29.27 18.85 31.71
CA ILE A 128 -30.66 19.25 31.98
C ILE A 128 -31.12 18.63 33.30
N LEU A 129 -30.87 17.34 33.52
CA LEU A 129 -31.22 16.62 34.76
C LEU A 129 -30.54 17.23 35.99
N VAL A 130 -29.25 17.55 35.91
CA VAL A 130 -28.53 18.22 37.02
C VAL A 130 -29.12 19.60 37.32
N LYS A 131 -29.53 20.35 36.27
CA LYS A 131 -30.20 21.64 36.43
C LYS A 131 -31.55 21.50 37.14
N SER A 132 -32.36 20.50 36.77
CA SER A 132 -33.67 20.28 37.38
C SER A 132 -33.55 19.77 38.82
N THR A 133 -32.60 18.89 39.13
CA THR A 133 -32.32 18.46 40.52
C THR A 133 -31.91 19.63 41.41
N ARG A 134 -31.04 20.54 40.94
CA ARG A 134 -30.64 21.74 41.70
C ARG A 134 -31.78 22.73 41.97
N GLN A 135 -32.86 22.70 41.19
CA GLN A 135 -33.99 23.62 41.31
C GLN A 135 -35.12 23.14 42.22
N THR A 136 -35.01 21.95 42.83
CA THR A 136 -35.98 21.54 43.87
C THR A 136 -35.83 22.45 45.11
N PRO A 137 -36.82 23.30 45.43
CA PRO A 137 -36.77 24.11 46.64
C PRO A 137 -36.79 23.17 47.85
N LYS A 138 -35.99 23.46 48.87
CA LYS A 138 -36.16 22.84 50.19
C LYS A 138 -37.62 23.05 50.60
N THR A 139 -38.43 22.01 50.53
CA THR A 139 -39.77 21.99 51.10
C THR A 139 -39.63 22.21 52.59
N ASN A 140 -40.15 23.37 52.98
CA ASN A 140 -40.23 23.93 54.32
C ASN A 140 -40.69 22.88 55.35
N LYS A 141 -40.01 22.84 56.50
CA LYS A 141 -40.44 22.12 57.71
C LYS A 141 -40.45 23.12 58.85
#